data_AF-A0A2E9JIX0-F1
#
_entry.id   AF-A0A2E9JIX0-F1
#
_cell.length_a   1.000
_cell.length_b   1.000
_cell.length_c   1.000
_cell.angle_alpha   90.00
_cell.angle_beta   90.00
_cell.angle_gamma   90.00
#
_symmetry.space_group_name_H-M   'P 1'
#
loop_
_entity.id
_entity.type
_entity.pdbx_description
1 polymer ?
#
loop_
_entity_poly.entity_id
_entity_poly.type
_entity_poly.pdbx_seq_one_letter_code
_entity_poly.pdbx_strand_id
1 'polypeptide(L)'
;MIFCIGNGESRKDFDLETLRNYGKIYGCNGLYRDFTPDVLVAMDFNICHEIYRSGYAFKHPVYLKQWTKCPASMYSKLFYKETIDKFIGGVDNVSVYTNEWSWPNQKKRFFVCWANNKDIMEKLREERKDWHEDDYKLHLSKDQEGYTITWTKKKDKVMGFGKYKNDKTNAGMLIAYMASDKDDIIYLIGYDYYSKTKTVNNLYKGTKGYVGEKAASINPHNWITHTKLLLNKFPNHKYIHVGEGKPFDELKDRTNIEWITYQQLDERLNSRIL
;
A
#
# COMPACT_ATOMS: atom_id res chain seq x y z
N MET A 1 0.65 22.76 1.88
CA MET A 1 -0.44 21.77 1.78
C MET A 1 0.12 20.45 1.31
N ILE A 2 -0.38 19.35 1.86
CA ILE A 2 -0.06 18.00 1.40
C ILE A 2 -1.35 17.24 1.08
N PHE A 3 -1.38 16.65 -0.12
CA PHE A 3 -2.47 15.81 -0.60
C PHE A 3 -2.07 14.35 -0.45
N CYS A 4 -2.73 13.63 0.45
CA CYS A 4 -2.54 12.19 0.61
C CYS A 4 -3.58 11.46 -0.23
N ILE A 5 -3.11 10.61 -1.14
CA ILE A 5 -3.92 9.90 -2.12
C ILE A 5 -4.04 8.44 -1.72
N GLY A 6 -5.23 8.07 -1.23
CA GLY A 6 -5.67 6.70 -1.03
C GLY A 6 -6.11 6.06 -2.35
N ASN A 7 -6.52 4.79 -2.29
CA ASN A 7 -6.85 4.00 -3.49
C ASN A 7 -8.35 3.71 -3.63
N GLY A 8 -9.20 4.45 -2.94
CA GLY A 8 -10.65 4.36 -3.06
C GLY A 8 -11.15 4.78 -4.44
N GLU A 9 -12.30 4.24 -4.85
CA GLU A 9 -12.93 4.54 -6.13
C GLU A 9 -13.51 5.96 -6.21
N SER A 10 -13.72 6.63 -5.07
CA SER A 10 -14.22 8.01 -5.06
C SER A 10 -13.35 9.02 -5.79
N ARG A 11 -12.07 8.71 -6.04
CA ARG A 11 -11.14 9.58 -6.79
C ARG A 11 -11.03 9.25 -8.28
N LYS A 12 -11.80 8.28 -8.79
CA LYS A 12 -11.61 7.72 -10.15
C LYS A 12 -11.56 8.78 -11.24
N ASP A 13 -12.45 9.75 -11.17
CA ASP A 13 -12.66 10.76 -12.22
C ASP A 13 -12.02 12.11 -11.87
N PHE A 14 -11.20 12.16 -10.81
CA PHE A 14 -10.50 13.36 -10.38
C PHE A 14 -9.07 13.40 -10.92
N ASP A 15 -8.72 14.45 -11.65
CA ASP A 15 -7.37 14.63 -12.19
C ASP A 15 -6.39 15.09 -11.10
N LEU A 16 -5.55 14.15 -10.63
CA LEU A 16 -4.55 14.40 -9.61
C LEU A 16 -3.44 15.37 -10.05
N GLU A 17 -3.23 15.57 -11.37
CA GLU A 17 -2.21 16.51 -11.87
C GLU A 17 -2.59 17.97 -11.53
N THR A 18 -3.88 18.27 -11.44
CA THR A 18 -4.38 19.60 -11.02
C THR A 18 -3.87 20.02 -9.64
N LEU A 19 -3.52 19.06 -8.77
CA LEU A 19 -3.04 19.32 -7.41
C LEU A 19 -1.58 19.78 -7.34
N ARG A 20 -0.77 19.53 -8.39
CA ARG A 20 0.69 19.77 -8.35
C ARG A 20 1.06 21.23 -8.08
N ASN A 21 0.24 22.16 -8.56
CA ASN A 21 0.48 23.59 -8.40
C ASN A 21 0.23 24.08 -6.96
N TYR A 22 -0.42 23.26 -6.13
CA TYR A 22 -0.93 23.67 -4.82
C TYR A 22 -0.16 23.04 -3.64
N GLY A 23 0.53 21.92 -3.85
CA GLY A 23 1.18 21.21 -2.75
C GLY A 23 1.86 19.92 -3.14
N LYS A 24 2.39 19.23 -2.12
CA LYS A 24 3.03 17.93 -2.31
C LYS A 24 2.01 16.82 -2.33
N ILE A 25 2.23 15.82 -3.17
CA ILE A 25 1.33 14.68 -3.35
C ILE A 25 2.00 13.43 -2.79
N TYR A 26 1.38 12.84 -1.77
CA TYR A 26 1.83 11.63 -1.13
C TYR A 26 0.89 10.51 -1.56
N GLY A 27 1.43 9.40 -2.02
CA GLY A 27 0.67 8.29 -2.58
C GLY A 27 1.02 6.96 -1.96
N CYS A 28 0.12 5.99 -2.10
CA CYS A 28 0.36 4.66 -1.54
C CYS A 28 0.06 3.49 -2.49
N ASN A 29 0.83 2.41 -2.31
CA ASN A 29 0.67 1.13 -3.00
C ASN A 29 0.53 1.30 -4.53
N GLY A 30 -0.58 0.85 -5.11
CA GLY A 30 -0.84 0.79 -6.55
C GLY A 30 -0.93 2.14 -7.27
N LEU A 31 -0.96 3.28 -6.56
CA LEU A 31 -1.01 4.61 -7.18
C LEU A 31 0.07 4.82 -8.24
N TYR A 32 1.25 4.23 -8.03
CA TYR A 32 2.39 4.37 -8.94
C TYR A 32 2.13 3.87 -10.38
N ARG A 33 1.09 3.05 -10.58
CA ARG A 33 0.77 2.43 -11.87
C ARG A 33 0.20 3.42 -12.87
N ASP A 34 -0.50 4.44 -12.39
CA ASP A 34 -1.17 5.45 -13.21
C ASP A 34 -0.77 6.89 -12.83
N PHE A 35 -0.05 7.08 -11.73
CA PHE A 35 0.35 8.41 -11.26
C PHE A 35 1.70 8.40 -10.55
N THR A 36 2.49 9.47 -10.69
CA THR A 36 3.79 9.61 -9.99
C THR A 36 3.69 10.66 -8.88
N PRO A 37 3.51 10.26 -7.60
CA PRO A 37 3.51 11.19 -6.48
C PRO A 37 4.92 11.70 -6.14
N ASP A 38 5.01 12.77 -5.34
CA ASP A 38 6.27 13.26 -4.77
C ASP A 38 6.87 12.26 -3.77
N VAL A 39 6.00 11.57 -3.02
CA VAL A 39 6.36 10.52 -2.06
C VAL A 39 5.46 9.32 -2.28
N LEU A 40 6.06 8.15 -2.49
CA LEU A 40 5.33 6.88 -2.58
C LEU A 40 5.67 5.98 -1.38
N VAL A 41 4.64 5.40 -0.75
CA VAL A 41 4.77 4.39 0.31
C VAL A 41 4.07 3.11 -0.11
N ALA A 42 4.74 1.97 -0.02
CA ALA A 42 4.12 0.67 -0.21
C ALA A 42 4.32 -0.24 1.00
N MET A 43 3.25 -0.95 1.37
CA MET A 43 3.26 -1.86 2.53
C MET A 43 3.08 -3.33 2.18
N ASP A 44 2.33 -3.62 1.12
CA ASP A 44 2.06 -4.99 0.68
C ASP A 44 3.29 -5.54 -0.05
N PHE A 45 3.77 -6.73 0.33
CA PHE A 45 5.04 -7.27 -0.18
C PHE A 45 5.03 -7.43 -1.70
N ASN A 46 3.92 -7.92 -2.28
CA ASN A 46 3.76 -8.07 -3.72
C ASN A 46 3.91 -6.72 -4.44
N ILE A 47 3.26 -5.68 -3.91
CA ILE A 47 3.33 -4.33 -4.45
C ILE A 47 4.74 -3.75 -4.27
N CYS A 48 5.41 -4.01 -3.14
CA CYS A 48 6.80 -3.58 -2.94
C CYS A 48 7.74 -4.19 -3.98
N HIS A 49 7.61 -5.49 -4.23
CA HIS A 49 8.37 -6.18 -5.27
C HIS A 49 8.04 -5.64 -6.66
N GLU A 50 6.77 -5.42 -6.96
CA GLU A 50 6.31 -4.87 -8.24
C GLU A 50 6.90 -3.47 -8.51
N ILE A 51 6.79 -2.55 -7.55
CA ILE A 51 7.33 -1.19 -7.63
C ILE A 51 8.85 -1.22 -7.85
N TYR A 52 9.57 -2.09 -7.14
CA TYR A 52 11.01 -2.16 -7.35
C TYR A 52 11.35 -2.72 -8.73
N ARG A 53 10.70 -3.82 -9.14
CA ARG A 53 10.92 -4.50 -10.44
C ARG A 53 10.52 -3.63 -11.63
N SER A 54 9.60 -2.68 -11.49
CA SER A 54 9.25 -1.71 -12.53
C SER A 54 10.36 -0.68 -12.80
N GLY A 55 11.33 -0.55 -11.89
CA GLY A 55 12.39 0.45 -11.95
C GLY A 55 12.00 1.81 -11.41
N TYR A 56 10.78 1.97 -10.87
CA TYR A 56 10.31 3.19 -10.23
C TYR A 56 11.30 3.69 -9.17
N ALA A 57 11.78 2.77 -8.33
CA ALA A 57 12.72 3.04 -7.25
C ALA A 57 14.11 3.53 -7.71
N PHE A 58 14.39 3.63 -9.02
CA PHE A 58 15.64 4.25 -9.51
C PHE A 58 15.44 5.70 -9.94
N LYS A 59 14.19 6.07 -10.23
CA LYS A 59 13.82 7.41 -10.71
C LYS A 59 13.26 8.25 -9.57
N HIS A 60 12.47 7.65 -8.68
CA HIS A 60 11.71 8.36 -7.65
C HIS A 60 12.01 7.82 -6.24
N PRO A 61 12.03 8.69 -5.20
CA PRO A 61 12.06 8.25 -3.81
C PRO A 61 10.83 7.40 -3.47
N VAL A 62 11.05 6.28 -2.79
CA VAL A 62 9.96 5.37 -2.39
C VAL A 62 10.26 4.68 -1.08
N TYR A 63 9.25 4.47 -0.23
CA TYR A 63 9.35 3.73 1.02
C TYR A 63 8.69 2.36 0.84
N LEU A 64 9.46 1.28 0.95
CA LEU A 64 8.99 -0.10 0.76
C LEU A 64 9.06 -0.87 2.07
N LYS A 65 7.92 -1.29 2.63
CA LYS A 65 7.86 -1.93 3.96
C LYS A 65 8.64 -3.24 3.94
N GLN A 66 9.37 -3.50 5.03
CA GLN A 66 10.19 -4.71 5.21
C GLN A 66 11.20 -4.97 4.08
N TRP A 67 11.63 -3.92 3.36
CA TRP A 67 12.58 -4.01 2.24
C TRP A 67 14.05 -4.10 2.68
N THR A 68 14.36 -5.12 3.49
CA THR A 68 15.72 -5.33 4.01
C THR A 68 16.57 -6.10 3.01
N LYS A 69 17.68 -5.51 2.58
CA LYS A 69 18.61 -6.11 1.61
C LYS A 69 19.48 -7.19 2.29
N CYS A 70 19.32 -8.44 1.89
CA CYS A 70 20.15 -9.57 2.28
C CYS A 70 21.38 -9.68 1.35
N PRO A 71 22.58 -9.96 1.87
CA PRO A 71 23.76 -10.16 1.03
C PRO A 71 23.65 -11.46 0.21
N ALA A 72 24.26 -11.48 -0.98
CA ALA A 72 24.23 -12.63 -1.89
C ALA A 72 24.72 -13.95 -1.26
N SER A 73 25.61 -13.87 -0.27
CA SER A 73 26.10 -15.03 0.50
C SER A 73 25.00 -15.77 1.28
N MET A 74 23.84 -15.14 1.49
CA MET A 74 22.68 -15.76 2.14
C MET A 74 21.74 -16.45 1.16
N TYR A 75 21.91 -16.26 -0.16
CA TYR A 75 20.94 -16.72 -1.16
C TYR A 75 20.82 -18.25 -1.18
N SER A 76 21.95 -18.98 -1.18
CA SER A 76 21.92 -20.45 -1.16
C SER A 76 21.23 -21.02 0.07
N LYS A 77 21.26 -20.30 1.20
CA LYS A 77 20.64 -20.74 2.46
C LYS A 77 19.11 -20.77 2.39
N LEU A 78 18.49 -19.98 1.50
CA LEU A 78 17.04 -20.05 1.26
C LEU A 78 16.60 -21.44 0.80
N PHE A 79 17.50 -22.19 0.16
CA PHE A 79 17.23 -23.48 -0.46
C PHE A 79 17.74 -24.67 0.37
N TYR A 80 18.19 -24.44 1.60
CA TYR A 80 18.42 -25.54 2.55
C TYR A 80 17.08 -26.13 2.97
N LYS A 81 17.01 -27.46 3.12
CA LYS A 81 15.76 -28.18 3.39
C LYS A 81 15.03 -27.62 4.61
N GLU A 82 15.76 -27.35 5.69
CA GLU A 82 15.21 -26.80 6.94
C GLU A 82 14.65 -25.39 6.76
N THR A 83 15.23 -24.61 5.83
CA THR A 83 14.78 -23.25 5.53
C THR A 83 13.53 -23.29 4.64
N ILE A 84 13.51 -24.18 3.64
CA ILE A 84 12.34 -24.44 2.79
C ILE A 84 11.15 -24.89 3.65
N ASP A 85 11.33 -25.93 4.48
CA ASP A 85 10.27 -26.48 5.31
C ASP A 85 9.67 -25.43 6.25
N LYS A 86 10.52 -24.56 6.79
CA LYS A 86 10.09 -23.48 7.69
C LYS A 86 9.29 -22.40 6.96
N PHE A 87 9.79 -21.90 5.83
CA PHE A 87 9.25 -20.68 5.23
C PHE A 87 8.28 -20.94 4.07
N ILE A 88 8.47 -22.02 3.34
CA ILE A 88 7.64 -22.40 2.18
C ILE A 88 6.75 -23.61 2.48
N GLY A 89 7.15 -24.51 3.38
CA GLY A 89 6.41 -25.73 3.69
C GLY A 89 6.90 -26.92 2.86
N GLY A 90 6.14 -28.03 2.93
CA GLY A 90 6.42 -29.28 2.23
C GLY A 90 6.25 -29.13 0.72
N VAL A 91 7.38 -28.97 0.02
CA VAL A 91 7.40 -28.87 -1.45
C VAL A 91 8.41 -29.85 -2.05
N ASP A 92 7.98 -30.59 -3.08
CA ASP A 92 8.84 -31.55 -3.78
C ASP A 92 9.87 -30.88 -4.71
N ASN A 93 9.47 -29.75 -5.30
CA ASN A 93 10.34 -28.96 -6.18
C ASN A 93 10.22 -27.46 -5.87
N VAL A 94 11.16 -26.94 -5.08
CA VAL A 94 11.22 -25.53 -4.67
C VAL A 94 11.31 -24.55 -5.85
N SER A 95 11.80 -24.97 -7.02
CA SER A 95 11.92 -24.08 -8.17
C SER A 95 10.55 -23.62 -8.69
N VAL A 96 9.52 -24.47 -8.54
CA VAL A 96 8.12 -24.14 -8.91
C VAL A 96 7.55 -23.05 -7.98
N TYR A 97 8.01 -23.04 -6.73
CA TYR A 97 7.62 -22.10 -5.68
C TYR A 97 8.64 -20.96 -5.52
N THR A 98 9.39 -20.63 -6.58
CA THR A 98 10.39 -19.55 -6.54
C THR A 98 10.14 -18.55 -7.67
N ASN A 99 9.58 -17.40 -7.30
CA ASN A 99 9.47 -16.23 -8.16
C ASN A 99 10.71 -15.33 -7.99
N GLU A 100 11.82 -15.74 -8.62
CA GLU A 100 13.05 -14.96 -8.66
C GLU A 100 13.06 -13.98 -9.82
N TRP A 101 13.57 -12.78 -9.55
CA TRP A 101 13.78 -11.79 -10.57
C TRP A 101 15.11 -11.04 -10.39
N SER A 102 15.80 -10.74 -11.50
CA SER A 102 17.07 -10.02 -11.50
C SER A 102 17.20 -9.06 -12.68
N TRP A 103 17.94 -7.97 -12.48
CA TRP A 103 18.23 -6.99 -13.52
C TRP A 103 19.29 -7.51 -14.51
N PRO A 104 19.08 -7.38 -15.83
CA PRO A 104 20.09 -7.71 -16.83
C PRO A 104 21.40 -6.97 -16.57
N ASN A 105 22.53 -7.66 -16.76
CA ASN A 105 23.88 -7.10 -16.64
C ASN A 105 24.21 -6.49 -15.26
N GLN A 106 23.49 -6.85 -14.20
CA GLN A 106 23.79 -6.40 -12.84
C GLN A 106 24.41 -7.53 -12.01
N LYS A 107 25.45 -7.19 -11.25
CA LYS A 107 26.03 -8.13 -10.27
C LYS A 107 25.02 -8.39 -9.15
N LYS A 108 24.72 -9.66 -8.91
CA LYS A 108 23.88 -10.16 -7.80
C LYS A 108 24.60 -9.97 -6.45
N ARG A 109 24.49 -8.76 -5.88
CA ARG A 109 25.15 -8.40 -4.60
C ARG A 109 24.22 -8.50 -3.40
N PHE A 110 22.99 -8.05 -3.58
CA PHE A 110 21.97 -8.06 -2.53
C PHE A 110 20.62 -8.43 -3.13
N PHE A 111 19.81 -9.15 -2.37
CA PHE A 111 18.44 -9.47 -2.71
C PHE A 111 17.49 -9.11 -1.56
N VAL A 112 16.22 -8.94 -1.88
CA VAL A 112 15.12 -8.95 -0.91
C VAL A 112 14.29 -10.20 -1.16
N CYS A 113 13.82 -10.83 -0.10
CA CYS A 113 13.02 -12.05 -0.17
C CYS A 113 11.78 -11.92 0.71
N TRP A 114 10.63 -12.25 0.13
CA TRP A 114 9.41 -12.59 0.86
C TRP A 114 9.13 -14.08 0.71
N ALA A 115 8.42 -14.66 1.68
CA ALA A 115 8.04 -16.07 1.67
C ALA A 115 6.60 -16.21 2.19
N ASN A 116 5.76 -16.94 1.45
CA ASN A 116 4.51 -17.45 2.00
C ASN A 116 4.55 -18.98 2.02
N ASN A 117 4.19 -19.53 3.18
CA ASN A 117 4.19 -20.97 3.39
C ASN A 117 2.94 -21.59 2.75
N LYS A 118 3.14 -22.48 1.78
CA LYS A 118 2.10 -23.17 1.02
C LYS A 118 1.14 -23.92 1.92
N ASP A 119 1.64 -24.74 2.83
CA ASP A 119 0.80 -25.61 3.66
C ASP A 119 -0.06 -24.78 4.62
N ILE A 120 0.48 -23.68 5.14
CA ILE A 120 -0.28 -22.71 5.94
C ILE A 120 -1.35 -22.03 5.09
N MET A 121 -1.03 -21.61 3.87
CA MET A 121 -2.00 -20.99 2.97
C MET A 121 -3.13 -21.94 2.59
N GLU A 122 -2.82 -23.20 2.27
CA GLU A 122 -3.80 -24.25 1.97
C GLU A 122 -4.74 -24.48 3.16
N LYS A 123 -4.17 -24.63 4.37
CA LYS A 123 -4.95 -24.76 5.60
C LYS A 123 -5.86 -23.56 5.84
N LEU A 124 -5.34 -22.34 5.72
CA LEU A 124 -6.15 -21.12 5.92
C LEU A 124 -7.28 -21.01 4.89
N ARG A 125 -7.05 -21.46 3.66
CA ARG A 125 -8.07 -21.51 2.61
C ARG A 125 -9.15 -22.55 2.93
N GLU A 126 -8.78 -23.70 3.47
CA GLU A 126 -9.74 -24.71 3.96
C GLU A 126 -10.56 -24.24 5.17
N GLU A 127 -9.99 -23.39 6.03
CA GLU A 127 -10.69 -22.80 7.18
C GLU A 127 -11.63 -21.65 6.79
N ARG A 128 -11.42 -21.02 5.63
CA ARG A 128 -12.16 -19.84 5.14
C ARG A 128 -13.21 -20.18 4.09
N LYS A 129 -13.96 -21.28 4.25
CA LYS A 129 -14.96 -21.73 3.26
C LYS A 129 -16.06 -20.70 2.94
N ASP A 130 -16.19 -19.66 3.75
CA ASP A 130 -17.06 -18.50 3.55
C ASP A 130 -16.55 -17.52 2.47
N TRP A 131 -15.26 -17.57 2.12
CA TRP A 131 -14.63 -16.73 1.09
C TRP A 131 -14.80 -17.32 -0.31
N HIS A 132 -14.94 -16.44 -1.29
CA HIS A 132 -14.93 -16.80 -2.70
C HIS A 132 -13.55 -16.51 -3.33
N GLU A 133 -13.31 -17.00 -4.56
CA GLU A 133 -11.99 -16.89 -5.22
C GLU A 133 -11.42 -15.48 -5.28
N ASP A 134 -12.27 -14.49 -5.56
CA ASP A 134 -11.84 -13.09 -5.58
C ASP A 134 -11.38 -12.55 -4.20
N ASP A 135 -11.85 -13.08 -3.07
CA ASP A 135 -11.35 -12.70 -1.74
C ASP A 135 -9.95 -13.27 -1.48
N TYR A 136 -9.70 -14.50 -1.97
CA TYR A 136 -8.42 -15.17 -1.79
C TYR A 136 -7.27 -14.50 -2.55
N LYS A 137 -7.55 -13.77 -3.64
CA LYS A 137 -6.54 -13.19 -4.54
C LYS A 137 -5.44 -12.37 -3.87
N LEU A 138 -5.73 -11.68 -2.75
CA LEU A 138 -4.73 -10.88 -2.06
C LEU A 138 -3.93 -11.67 -1.01
N HIS A 139 -4.50 -12.72 -0.43
CA HIS A 139 -3.92 -13.35 0.77
C HIS A 139 -3.59 -14.83 0.63
N LEU A 140 -4.35 -15.57 -0.18
CA LEU A 140 -4.38 -17.03 -0.18
C LEU A 140 -4.43 -17.62 -1.60
N SER A 141 -4.05 -16.84 -2.62
CA SER A 141 -3.97 -17.33 -3.99
C SER A 141 -2.68 -18.10 -4.22
N LYS A 142 -2.76 -19.15 -5.04
CA LYS A 142 -1.63 -20.05 -5.31
C LYS A 142 -0.42 -19.34 -5.92
N ASP A 143 -0.63 -18.26 -6.66
CA ASP A 143 0.45 -17.45 -7.26
C ASP A 143 1.25 -16.61 -6.23
N GLN A 144 0.85 -16.65 -4.96
CA GLN A 144 1.58 -16.03 -3.85
C GLN A 144 2.39 -17.03 -3.01
N GLU A 145 2.23 -18.33 -3.23
CA GLU A 145 2.96 -19.37 -2.51
C GLU A 145 4.45 -19.30 -2.83
N GLY A 146 5.29 -19.64 -1.86
CA GLY A 146 6.72 -19.75 -2.10
C GLY A 146 7.51 -18.47 -1.88
N TYR A 147 8.72 -18.48 -2.42
CA TYR A 147 9.65 -17.37 -2.35
C TYR A 147 9.37 -16.35 -3.44
N THR A 148 9.30 -15.07 -3.06
CA THR A 148 9.41 -13.94 -3.99
C THR A 148 10.75 -13.25 -3.77
N ILE A 149 11.66 -13.38 -4.73
CA ILE A 149 13.05 -12.92 -4.62
C ILE A 149 13.30 -11.80 -5.64
N THR A 150 13.87 -10.68 -5.20
CA THR A 150 14.27 -9.59 -6.10
C THR A 150 15.71 -9.20 -5.84
N TRP A 151 16.58 -9.41 -6.84
CA TRP A 151 17.94 -8.90 -6.81
C TRP A 151 17.94 -7.39 -7.02
N THR A 152 18.57 -6.69 -6.08
CA THR A 152 18.59 -5.22 -6.04
C THR A 152 19.78 -4.65 -6.81
N LYS A 153 19.62 -3.43 -7.34
CA LYS A 153 20.75 -2.68 -7.88
C LYS A 153 21.60 -2.11 -6.74
N LYS A 154 22.88 -1.84 -7.03
CA LYS A 154 23.81 -1.21 -6.08
C LYS A 154 23.29 0.17 -5.60
N LYS A 155 22.66 0.92 -6.50
CA LYS A 155 22.06 2.23 -6.21
C LYS A 155 20.56 2.16 -6.52
N ASP A 156 19.76 2.58 -5.55
CA ASP A 156 18.33 2.84 -5.67
C ASP A 156 17.94 3.99 -4.74
N LYS A 157 16.71 4.46 -4.89
CA LYS A 157 16.09 5.53 -4.11
C LYS A 157 15.05 4.94 -3.13
N VAL A 158 15.26 3.70 -2.68
CA VAL A 158 14.44 3.14 -1.60
C VAL A 158 14.86 3.80 -0.28
N MET A 159 13.91 4.49 0.34
CA MET A 159 14.09 5.24 1.56
C MET A 159 13.82 4.36 2.78
N GLY A 160 14.57 4.60 3.86
CA GLY A 160 14.31 3.96 5.16
C GLY A 160 13.12 4.61 5.87
N PHE A 161 12.25 3.81 6.48
CA PHE A 161 11.12 4.33 7.25
C PHE A 161 11.51 5.11 8.52
N GLY A 162 12.75 5.03 9.00
CA GLY A 162 13.18 5.76 10.20
C GLY A 162 12.24 5.54 11.38
N LYS A 163 11.72 6.64 11.96
CA LYS A 163 10.78 6.60 13.10
C LYS A 163 9.47 5.87 12.80
N TYR A 164 9.08 5.76 11.52
CA TYR A 164 7.83 5.12 11.09
C TYR A 164 7.93 3.59 10.97
N LYS A 165 9.14 3.02 11.14
CA LYS A 165 9.41 1.60 10.87
C LYS A 165 8.46 0.67 11.63
N ASN A 166 8.15 1.02 12.87
CA ASN A 166 7.38 0.19 13.79
C ASN A 166 5.90 0.56 13.85
N ASP A 167 5.43 1.53 13.06
CA ASP A 167 4.01 1.85 13.01
C ASP A 167 3.21 0.68 12.44
N LYS A 168 2.18 0.31 13.20
CA LYS A 168 1.18 -0.70 12.83
C LYS A 168 -0.02 0.03 12.25
N THR A 169 0.04 0.31 10.96
CA THR A 169 -1.03 0.99 10.23
C THR A 169 -1.09 0.50 8.78
N ASN A 170 -2.04 1.01 8.00
CA ASN A 170 -2.12 0.75 6.56
C ASN A 170 -1.40 1.86 5.76
N ALA A 171 -1.11 1.61 4.48
CA ALA A 171 -0.28 2.51 3.68
C ALA A 171 -0.88 3.92 3.50
N GLY A 172 -2.21 4.02 3.36
CA GLY A 172 -2.91 5.32 3.29
C GLY A 172 -2.76 6.11 4.58
N MET A 173 -2.99 5.49 5.72
CA MET A 173 -2.80 6.16 7.01
C MET A 173 -1.35 6.48 7.33
N LEU A 174 -0.40 5.68 6.82
CA LEU A 174 1.03 5.96 6.98
C LEU A 174 1.47 7.21 6.20
N ILE A 175 0.99 7.39 4.96
CA ILE A 175 1.30 8.62 4.21
C ILE A 175 0.70 9.84 4.89
N ALA A 176 -0.51 9.74 5.45
CA ALA A 176 -1.12 10.82 6.21
C ALA A 176 -0.30 11.16 7.47
N TYR A 177 0.17 10.15 8.21
CA TYR A 177 1.08 10.39 9.33
C TYR A 177 2.39 11.06 8.88
N MET A 178 3.04 10.54 7.83
CA MET A 178 4.27 11.17 7.31
C MET A 178 4.05 12.61 6.86
N ALA A 179 2.86 12.93 6.31
CA ALA A 179 2.48 14.28 5.92
C ALA A 179 2.25 15.19 7.14
N SER A 180 1.64 14.69 8.23
CA SER A 180 1.41 15.46 9.46
C SER A 180 2.71 15.89 10.17
N ASP A 181 3.84 15.24 9.89
CA ASP A 181 5.16 15.70 10.36
C ASP A 181 5.73 16.87 9.52
N LYS A 182 5.07 17.25 8.43
CA LYS A 182 5.54 18.24 7.46
C LYS A 182 4.58 19.41 7.29
N ASP A 183 3.30 19.21 7.56
CA ASP A 183 2.24 20.20 7.36
C ASP A 183 1.13 19.95 8.38
N ASP A 184 0.42 21.01 8.75
CA ASP A 184 -0.71 20.96 9.67
C ASP A 184 -2.05 20.88 8.92
N ILE A 185 -2.08 21.12 7.62
CA ILE A 185 -3.27 21.01 6.76
C ILE A 185 -3.10 19.86 5.76
N ILE A 186 -3.79 18.74 6.03
CA ILE A 186 -3.66 17.50 5.27
C ILE A 186 -4.95 17.15 4.55
N TYR A 187 -4.90 17.01 3.23
CA TYR A 187 -6.02 16.54 2.42
C TYR A 187 -5.97 15.03 2.26
N LEU A 188 -7.11 14.36 2.47
CA LEU A 188 -7.29 12.92 2.38
C LEU A 188 -8.23 12.63 1.20
N ILE A 189 -7.65 12.26 0.05
CA ILE A 189 -8.36 12.03 -1.22
C ILE A 189 -8.38 10.54 -1.52
N GLY A 190 -9.54 9.96 -1.85
CA GLY A 190 -9.68 8.50 -2.08
C GLY A 190 -9.60 7.66 -0.80
N TYR A 191 -10.01 8.23 0.34
CA TYR A 191 -10.10 7.56 1.64
C TYR A 191 -11.52 7.01 1.84
N ASP A 192 -11.85 5.97 1.09
CA ASP A 192 -13.19 5.38 1.08
C ASP A 192 -13.32 4.40 2.23
N TYR A 193 -13.93 4.82 3.33
CA TYR A 193 -14.12 3.94 4.49
C TYR A 193 -15.14 2.85 4.17
N TYR A 194 -16.34 3.21 3.74
CA TYR A 194 -17.37 2.24 3.40
C TYR A 194 -17.48 2.07 1.89
N SER A 195 -17.67 0.83 1.46
CA SER A 195 -18.11 0.59 0.09
C SER A 195 -19.57 1.01 -0.08
N LYS A 196 -19.89 1.56 -1.26
CA LYS A 196 -21.27 1.86 -1.67
C LYS A 196 -22.01 0.62 -2.14
N THR A 197 -21.29 -0.47 -2.38
CA THR A 197 -21.80 -1.76 -2.83
C THR A 197 -21.39 -2.84 -1.82
N LYS A 198 -21.80 -4.10 -2.08
CA LYS A 198 -21.35 -5.27 -1.31
C LYS A 198 -19.93 -5.73 -1.67
N THR A 199 -19.28 -5.06 -2.61
CA THR A 199 -17.97 -5.46 -3.13
C THR A 199 -16.88 -4.45 -2.75
N VAL A 200 -15.62 -4.85 -2.89
CA VAL A 200 -14.46 -4.02 -2.61
C VAL A 200 -14.47 -2.74 -3.46
N ASN A 201 -14.14 -1.63 -2.81
CA ASN A 201 -14.10 -0.26 -3.31
C ASN A 201 -12.63 0.22 -3.41
N ASN A 202 -11.88 -0.38 -4.34
CA ASN A 202 -10.48 -0.02 -4.60
C ASN A 202 -10.23 0.06 -6.11
N LEU A 203 -9.57 1.12 -6.57
CA LEU A 203 -9.27 1.35 -7.99
C LEU A 203 -8.41 0.25 -8.62
N TYR A 204 -7.63 -0.47 -7.81
CA TYR A 204 -6.74 -1.52 -8.28
C TYR A 204 -7.29 -2.93 -8.03
N LYS A 205 -8.56 -3.08 -7.61
CA LYS A 205 -9.19 -4.40 -7.51
C LYS A 205 -9.13 -5.14 -8.86
N GLY A 206 -8.96 -6.45 -8.84
CA GLY A 206 -8.79 -7.28 -10.03
C GLY A 206 -7.36 -7.33 -10.59
N THR A 207 -6.47 -6.45 -10.14
CA THR A 207 -5.06 -6.45 -10.56
C THR A 207 -4.16 -7.26 -9.63
N LYS A 208 -2.93 -7.58 -10.07
CA LYS A 208 -1.96 -8.29 -9.24
C LYS A 208 -1.71 -7.58 -7.91
N GLY A 209 -1.62 -8.34 -6.81
CA GLY A 209 -1.38 -7.77 -5.47
C GLY A 209 -2.58 -7.05 -4.87
N TYR A 210 -3.78 -7.29 -5.41
CA TYR A 210 -5.06 -6.83 -4.87
C TYR A 210 -6.08 -7.99 -4.89
N VAL A 211 -7.16 -7.84 -4.12
CA VAL A 211 -8.32 -8.75 -4.20
C VAL A 211 -9.00 -8.62 -5.57
N GLY A 212 -9.83 -9.59 -5.93
CA GLY A 212 -10.59 -9.56 -7.18
C GLY A 212 -11.72 -8.54 -7.20
N GLU A 213 -12.28 -8.31 -8.39
CA GLU A 213 -13.31 -7.28 -8.62
C GLU A 213 -14.61 -7.54 -7.85
N LYS A 214 -14.92 -8.82 -7.61
CA LYS A 214 -16.12 -9.26 -6.92
C LYS A 214 -15.88 -9.55 -5.43
N ALA A 215 -14.67 -9.33 -4.91
CA ALA A 215 -14.32 -9.47 -3.49
C ALA A 215 -15.31 -8.75 -2.60
N ALA A 216 -15.64 -9.35 -1.47
CA ALA A 216 -16.51 -8.73 -0.47
C ALA A 216 -15.96 -7.37 -0.04
N SER A 217 -16.85 -6.42 0.25
CA SER A 217 -16.47 -5.15 0.85
C SER A 217 -15.70 -5.36 2.16
N ILE A 218 -14.61 -4.62 2.34
CA ILE A 218 -13.77 -4.73 3.53
C ILE A 218 -14.47 -4.08 4.73
N ASN A 219 -14.40 -4.73 5.90
CA ASN A 219 -14.83 -4.11 7.15
C ASN A 219 -13.90 -2.92 7.50
N PRO A 220 -14.43 -1.69 7.61
CA PRO A 220 -13.59 -0.49 7.77
C PRO A 220 -13.07 -0.25 9.18
N HIS A 221 -13.38 -1.12 10.14
CA HIS A 221 -13.01 -0.93 11.55
C HIS A 221 -11.52 -0.58 11.73
N ASN A 222 -10.62 -1.27 11.01
CA ASN A 222 -9.19 -0.99 11.08
C ASN A 222 -8.83 0.40 10.51
N TRP A 223 -9.45 0.80 9.39
CA TRP A 223 -9.20 2.11 8.77
C TRP A 223 -9.69 3.24 9.67
N ILE A 224 -10.91 3.11 10.22
CA ILE A 224 -11.49 4.08 11.15
C ILE A 224 -10.66 4.19 12.42
N THR A 225 -10.21 3.07 12.98
CA THR A 225 -9.36 3.04 14.17
C THR A 225 -8.04 3.77 13.92
N HIS A 226 -7.38 3.49 12.80
CA HIS A 226 -6.13 4.18 12.45
C HIS A 226 -6.35 5.68 12.19
N THR A 227 -7.47 6.07 11.58
CA THR A 227 -7.83 7.50 11.45
C THR A 227 -8.00 8.16 12.81
N LYS A 228 -8.74 7.55 13.73
CA LYS A 228 -8.89 8.08 15.10
C LYS A 228 -7.54 8.24 15.79
N LEU A 229 -6.63 7.27 15.64
CA LEU A 229 -5.27 7.36 16.19
C LEU A 229 -4.48 8.52 15.59
N LEU A 230 -4.56 8.75 14.27
CA LEU A 230 -3.93 9.89 13.61
C LEU A 230 -4.48 11.22 14.16
N LEU A 231 -5.81 11.36 14.18
CA LEU A 231 -6.48 12.57 14.67
C LEU A 231 -6.13 12.87 16.14
N ASN A 232 -6.06 11.84 17.00
CA ASN A 232 -5.67 11.99 18.40
C ASN A 232 -4.20 12.38 18.57
N LYS A 233 -3.31 11.86 17.70
CA LYS A 233 -1.88 12.14 17.74
C LYS A 233 -1.55 13.59 17.35
N PHE A 234 -2.41 14.20 16.54
CA PHE A 234 -2.25 15.53 15.98
C PHE A 234 -3.52 16.38 16.21
N PRO A 235 -3.81 16.75 17.47
CA PRO A 235 -5.06 17.44 17.81
C PRO A 235 -5.14 18.85 17.20
N ASN A 236 -3.98 19.47 16.92
CA ASN A 236 -3.90 20.83 16.38
C ASN A 236 -3.84 20.88 14.84
N HIS A 237 -3.80 19.72 14.17
CA HIS A 237 -3.79 19.63 12.71
C HIS A 237 -5.21 19.67 12.16
N LYS A 238 -5.38 20.18 10.94
CA LYS A 238 -6.63 20.13 10.20
C LYS A 238 -6.56 19.07 9.10
N TYR A 239 -7.42 18.07 9.18
CA TYR A 239 -7.60 17.08 8.13
C TYR A 239 -8.81 17.45 7.27
N ILE A 240 -8.69 17.29 5.95
CA ILE A 240 -9.77 17.55 5.00
C ILE A 240 -10.02 16.26 4.22
N HIS A 241 -11.08 15.55 4.56
CA HIS A 241 -11.55 14.42 3.77
C HIS A 241 -12.29 14.93 2.54
N VAL A 242 -11.86 14.46 1.36
CA VAL A 242 -12.46 14.83 0.08
C VAL A 242 -13.22 13.62 -0.47
N GLY A 243 -14.53 13.79 -0.67
CA GLY A 243 -15.42 12.72 -1.13
C GLY A 243 -16.88 13.15 -1.07
N GLU A 244 -17.66 12.55 -0.16
CA GLU A 244 -19.10 12.80 -0.06
C GLU A 244 -19.48 14.12 0.61
N GLY A 245 -18.52 14.83 1.23
CA GLY A 245 -18.80 16.08 1.92
C GLY A 245 -19.56 15.95 3.24
N LYS A 246 -19.65 14.74 3.82
CA LYS A 246 -20.30 14.52 5.11
C LYS A 246 -19.56 13.49 5.97
N PRO A 247 -19.54 13.66 7.31
CA PRO A 247 -19.01 12.67 8.22
C PRO A 247 -19.90 11.42 8.28
N PHE A 248 -19.30 10.31 8.70
CA PHE A 248 -20.02 9.13 9.18
C PHE A 248 -19.95 9.05 10.70
N ASP A 249 -20.83 8.22 11.29
CA ASP A 249 -21.11 8.21 12.73
C ASP A 249 -19.86 8.07 13.61
N GLU A 250 -18.91 7.22 13.22
CA GLU A 250 -17.72 6.97 14.03
C GLU A 250 -16.74 8.16 14.08
N LEU A 251 -16.87 9.15 13.20
CA LEU A 251 -16.02 10.34 13.14
C LEU A 251 -16.80 11.67 13.24
N LYS A 252 -18.11 11.65 13.44
CA LYS A 252 -18.94 12.88 13.46
C LYS A 252 -18.58 13.88 14.55
N ASP A 253 -18.10 13.40 15.69
CA ASP A 253 -17.72 14.25 16.84
C ASP A 253 -16.26 14.75 16.76
N ARG A 254 -15.55 14.44 15.68
CA ARG A 254 -14.15 14.85 15.50
C ARG A 254 -14.09 16.27 14.96
N THR A 255 -13.51 17.17 15.76
CA THR A 255 -13.42 18.60 15.43
C THR A 255 -12.25 18.94 14.50
N ASN A 256 -11.23 18.09 14.43
CA ASN A 256 -10.02 18.33 13.65
C ASN A 256 -10.03 17.66 12.26
N ILE A 257 -11.21 17.22 11.80
CA ILE A 257 -11.43 16.73 10.43
C ILE A 257 -12.66 17.41 9.83
N GLU A 258 -12.49 17.92 8.62
CA GLU A 258 -13.51 18.54 7.80
C GLU A 258 -13.84 17.62 6.61
N TRP A 259 -15.09 17.63 6.17
CA TRP A 259 -15.58 16.80 5.07
C TRP A 259 -16.04 17.69 3.94
N ILE A 260 -15.47 17.52 2.74
CA ILE A 260 -15.81 18.31 1.56
C ILE A 260 -16.05 17.43 0.34
N THR A 261 -16.75 17.97 -0.65
CA THR A 261 -16.87 17.37 -1.98
C THR A 261 -15.66 17.73 -2.85
N TYR A 262 -15.48 17.02 -3.97
CA TYR A 262 -14.48 17.40 -4.98
C TYR A 262 -14.75 18.78 -5.57
N GLN A 263 -16.01 19.15 -5.79
CA GLN A 263 -16.37 20.51 -6.23
C GLN A 263 -15.89 21.57 -5.23
N GLN A 264 -16.12 21.34 -3.92
CA GLN A 264 -15.65 22.25 -2.87
C GLN A 264 -14.12 22.28 -2.78
N LEU A 265 -13.42 21.18 -3.09
CA LEU A 265 -11.97 21.18 -3.23
C LEU A 265 -11.54 22.13 -4.37
N ASP A 266 -12.14 22.00 -5.54
CA ASP A 266 -11.81 22.85 -6.71
C ASP A 266 -12.06 24.33 -6.41
N GLU A 267 -13.19 24.66 -5.80
CA GLU A 267 -13.51 26.03 -5.36
C GLU A 267 -12.46 26.58 -4.37
N ARG A 268 -12.01 25.77 -3.40
CA ARG A 268 -10.95 26.14 -2.45
C ARG A 268 -9.58 26.33 -3.09
N LEU A 269 -9.24 25.53 -4.09
CA LEU A 269 -7.97 25.64 -4.78
C LEU A 269 -7.96 26.88 -5.68
N ASN A 270 -9.03 27.14 -6.43
CA ASN A 270 -9.14 28.29 -7.32
C ASN A 270 -9.21 29.63 -6.57
N SER A 271 -9.90 29.68 -5.43
CA SER A 271 -9.94 30.87 -4.57
C SER A 271 -8.61 31.27 -3.92
N ARG A 272 -7.59 30.40 -3.99
CA ARG A 272 -6.23 30.70 -3.50
C ARG A 272 -5.28 31.21 -4.57
N ILE A 273 -5.68 31.16 -5.85
CA ILE A 273 -4.92 31.72 -6.97
C ILE A 273 -5.25 33.20 -7.20
N LEU A 274 -6.41 33.65 -6.71
CA LEU A 274 -6.83 35.06 -6.66
C LEU A 274 -6.39 35.71 -5.36
#